data_AF-A0A2H0S7U8-F1
#
_entry.id   AF-A0A2H0S7U8-F1
#
_cell.length_a   1.000
_cell.length_b   1.000
_cell.length_c   1.000
_cell.angle_alpha   90.00
_cell.angle_beta   90.00
_cell.angle_gamma   90.00
#
_symmetry.space_group_name_H-M   'P 1'
#
loop_
_entity.id
_entity.type
_entity.pdbx_description
1 polymer ?
#
loop_
_entity_poly.entity_id
_entity_poly.type
_entity_poly.pdbx_seq_one_letter_code
_entity_poly.pdbx_strand_id
1 'polypeptide(L)'
;MPKKNPDTVRKRSKNPKAAIQRFIPISEIRNDTVILKKGGMRAVLEVGALNFNLKSETEQQGIISGYESFINTINFPLQILVRSTRVNIDPYIEQIKGHANKQENELLRMQTESYATFIEKIVEVADIMQKRFLVVVPLDDTEEKKSPISQFFSWLGIDDSASKINFRRKYFGEKSVKLKDRVNLIDSGLRNIGLTTKRLSTTELIELYYEIYNPKTSQEQKLPKDLNIAPLQI
;
A
#
# COMPACT_ATOMS: atom_id res chain seq x y z
N MET A 1 -56.68 -26.53 -22.02
CA MET A 1 -55.24 -26.27 -21.84
C MET A 1 -55.08 -24.92 -21.16
N PRO A 2 -54.47 -24.81 -19.97
CA PRO A 2 -54.28 -23.53 -19.31
C PRO A 2 -53.04 -22.80 -19.88
N LYS A 3 -53.20 -21.52 -20.23
CA LYS A 3 -52.13 -20.64 -20.71
C LYS A 3 -51.19 -20.30 -19.55
N LYS A 4 -49.88 -20.50 -19.75
CA LYS A 4 -48.82 -20.20 -18.80
C LYS A 4 -48.58 -18.68 -18.78
N ASN A 5 -48.76 -18.02 -17.63
CA ASN A 5 -48.41 -16.61 -17.46
C ASN A 5 -46.89 -16.41 -17.61
N PRO A 6 -46.43 -15.32 -18.25
CA PRO A 6 -45.00 -15.04 -18.35
C PRO A 6 -44.45 -14.57 -16.99
N ASP A 7 -43.45 -15.29 -16.49
CA ASP A 7 -42.71 -14.96 -15.26
C ASP A 7 -42.18 -13.52 -15.31
N THR A 8 -42.72 -12.66 -14.46
CA THR A 8 -42.42 -11.22 -14.40
C THR A 8 -41.25 -10.90 -13.46
N VAL A 9 -40.39 -11.89 -13.17
CA VAL A 9 -39.23 -11.69 -12.30
C VAL A 9 -38.03 -11.28 -13.16
N ARG A 10 -37.79 -9.97 -13.25
CA ARG A 10 -36.51 -9.44 -13.76
C ARG A 10 -35.37 -10.04 -12.91
N LYS A 11 -34.67 -11.05 -13.44
CA LYS A 11 -33.39 -11.51 -12.88
C LYS A 11 -32.38 -10.37 -13.00
N ARG A 12 -32.27 -9.56 -11.95
CA ARG A 12 -31.16 -8.63 -11.78
C ARG A 12 -29.89 -9.46 -11.72
N SER A 13 -29.10 -9.43 -12.79
CA SER A 13 -27.72 -9.89 -12.76
C SER A 13 -26.97 -9.06 -11.71
N LYS A 14 -26.91 -9.56 -10.48
CA LYS A 14 -26.09 -8.96 -9.43
C LYS A 14 -24.65 -9.27 -9.81
N ASN A 15 -23.99 -8.34 -10.48
CA ASN A 15 -22.58 -8.45 -10.79
C ASN A 15 -21.79 -8.61 -9.47
N PRO A 16 -21.22 -9.79 -9.17
CA PRO A 16 -20.60 -10.06 -7.87
C PRO A 16 -19.43 -9.11 -7.59
N LYS A 17 -18.75 -8.65 -8.66
CA LYS A 17 -17.67 -7.66 -8.62
C LYS A 17 -18.13 -6.31 -8.04
N ALA A 18 -19.37 -5.90 -8.31
CA ALA A 18 -19.92 -4.66 -7.77
C ALA A 18 -20.25 -4.77 -6.26
N ALA A 19 -20.55 -5.98 -5.77
CA ALA A 19 -20.81 -6.20 -4.35
C ALA A 19 -19.53 -6.11 -3.51
N ILE A 20 -18.41 -6.65 -3.99
CA ILE A 20 -17.10 -6.61 -3.29
C ILE A 20 -16.49 -5.21 -3.32
N GLN A 21 -16.54 -4.51 -4.46
CA GLN A 21 -16.03 -3.13 -4.59
C GLN A 21 -16.74 -2.15 -3.64
N ARG A 22 -17.96 -2.47 -3.21
CA ARG A 22 -18.75 -1.61 -2.30
C ARG A 22 -18.17 -1.58 -0.89
N PHE A 23 -17.50 -2.65 -0.43
CA PHE A 23 -16.96 -2.76 0.93
C PHE A 23 -15.51 -2.28 1.07
N ILE A 24 -14.76 -2.14 -0.02
CA ILE A 24 -13.39 -1.60 0.02
C ILE A 24 -13.49 -0.06 0.17
N PRO A 25 -12.96 0.56 1.25
CA PRO A 25 -13.08 2.00 1.49
C PRO A 25 -12.15 2.85 0.60
N ILE A 26 -11.45 2.24 -0.35
CA ILE A 26 -10.50 2.86 -1.27
C ILE A 26 -11.26 3.33 -2.52
N SER A 27 -11.04 4.58 -2.91
CA SER A 27 -11.52 5.18 -4.16
C SER A 27 -10.52 4.94 -5.28
N GLU A 28 -9.26 5.32 -5.05
CA GLU A 28 -8.18 5.22 -6.02
C GLU A 28 -6.82 5.15 -5.29
N ILE A 29 -5.79 4.63 -5.95
CA ILE A 29 -4.40 4.67 -5.49
C ILE A 29 -3.60 5.34 -6.61
N ARG A 30 -2.95 6.46 -6.31
CA ARG A 30 -2.13 7.22 -7.26
C ARG A 30 -1.10 8.07 -6.54
N ASN A 31 -0.01 8.41 -7.20
CA ASN A 31 1.05 9.27 -6.65
C ASN A 31 1.46 8.84 -5.22
N ASP A 32 1.66 7.54 -5.04
CA ASP A 32 2.13 6.91 -3.80
C ASP A 32 1.22 7.22 -2.60
N THR A 33 -0.08 7.36 -2.88
CA THR A 33 -1.11 7.79 -1.95
C THR A 33 -2.39 6.98 -2.19
N VAL A 34 -3.00 6.53 -1.10
CA VAL A 34 -4.30 5.85 -1.10
C VAL A 34 -5.36 6.88 -0.81
N ILE A 35 -6.34 7.00 -1.70
CA ILE A 35 -7.44 7.96 -1.57
C ILE A 35 -8.69 7.17 -1.20
N LEU A 36 -9.27 7.51 -0.06
CA LEU A 36 -10.47 6.87 0.47
C LEU A 36 -11.72 7.46 -0.18
N LYS A 37 -12.81 6.68 -0.23
CA LYS A 37 -14.11 7.12 -0.78
C LYS A 37 -14.69 8.37 -0.08
N LYS A 38 -14.29 8.62 1.18
CA LYS A 38 -14.68 9.80 1.96
C LYS A 38 -13.72 10.99 1.78
N GLY A 39 -12.79 10.95 0.83
CA GLY A 39 -11.85 12.05 0.54
C GLY A 39 -10.56 12.06 1.39
N GLY A 40 -10.49 11.26 2.46
CA GLY A 40 -9.27 11.09 3.24
C GLY A 40 -8.14 10.46 2.41
N MET A 41 -6.90 10.86 2.68
CA MET A 41 -5.70 10.32 2.05
C MET A 41 -4.87 9.54 3.07
N ARG A 42 -4.17 8.51 2.61
CA ARG A 42 -3.21 7.74 3.40
C ARG A 42 -1.90 7.61 2.64
N ALA A 43 -0.80 7.89 3.31
CA ALA A 43 0.52 7.42 2.89
C ALA A 43 0.92 6.23 3.75
N VAL A 44 1.72 5.32 3.20
CA VAL A 44 2.24 4.15 3.92
C VAL A 44 3.75 4.16 3.84
N LEU A 45 4.41 4.05 4.99
CA LEU A 45 5.85 3.91 5.12
C LEU A 45 6.15 2.49 5.58
N GLU A 46 7.06 1.81 4.89
CA GLU A 46 7.69 0.60 5.39
C GLU A 46 8.90 1.00 6.24
N VAL A 47 9.01 0.38 7.41
CA VAL A 47 10.02 0.70 8.42
C VAL A 47 10.89 -0.53 8.66
N GLY A 48 12.20 -0.34 8.59
CA GLY A 48 13.15 -1.40 8.92
C GLY A 48 13.25 -1.61 10.42
N ALA A 49 13.46 -2.87 10.82
CA ALA A 49 13.71 -3.20 12.22
C ALA A 49 15.15 -2.84 12.62
N LEU A 50 15.34 -2.51 13.89
CA LEU A 50 16.63 -2.28 14.52
C LEU A 50 16.88 -3.35 15.60
N ASN A 51 18.10 -3.89 15.67
CA ASN A 51 18.51 -4.81 16.72
C ASN A 51 18.84 -4.05 18.02
N PHE A 52 17.80 -3.57 18.70
CA PHE A 52 17.92 -2.74 19.91
C PHE A 52 18.79 -3.37 21.01
N ASN A 53 18.59 -4.67 21.29
CA ASN A 53 19.31 -5.37 22.35
C ASN A 53 20.82 -5.54 22.11
N LEU A 54 21.28 -5.37 20.86
CA LEU A 54 22.70 -5.44 20.52
C LEU A 54 23.42 -4.09 20.66
N LYS A 55 22.68 -3.03 21.00
CA LYS A 55 23.21 -1.69 21.20
C LYS A 55 23.78 -1.54 22.62
N SER A 56 24.77 -0.66 22.77
CA SER A 56 25.26 -0.26 24.09
C SER A 56 24.18 0.45 24.91
N GLU A 57 24.28 0.45 26.24
CA GLU A 57 23.30 1.12 27.12
C GLU A 57 23.11 2.60 26.76
N THR A 58 24.20 3.31 26.45
CA THR A 58 24.16 4.71 26.00
C THR A 58 23.39 4.89 24.69
N GLU A 59 23.61 4.01 23.71
CA GLU A 59 22.85 4.04 22.45
C GLU A 59 21.37 3.70 22.68
N GLN A 60 21.08 2.69 23.51
CA GLN A 60 19.72 2.32 23.87
C GLN A 60 18.98 3.49 24.52
N GLN A 61 19.61 4.19 25.46
CA GLN A 61 19.03 5.38 26.08
C GLN A 61 18.81 6.50 25.06
N GLY A 62 19.76 6.72 24.15
CA GLY A 62 19.60 7.70 23.06
C GLY A 62 18.40 7.38 22.15
N ILE A 63 18.22 6.11 21.79
CA ILE A 63 17.07 5.63 21.01
C ILE A 63 15.75 5.86 21.77
N ILE A 64 15.70 5.56 23.07
CA ILE A 64 14.52 5.78 23.91
C ILE A 64 14.17 7.28 23.97
N SER A 65 15.13 8.15 24.30
CA SER A 65 14.90 9.59 24.37
C SER A 65 14.51 10.20 23.01
N GLY A 66 15.08 9.67 21.92
CA GLY A 66 14.70 10.03 20.56
C GLY A 66 13.26 9.61 20.23
N TYR A 67 12.85 8.42 20.66
CA TYR A 67 11.48 7.93 20.51
C TYR A 67 10.47 8.76 21.29
N GLU A 68 10.77 9.13 22.54
CA GLU A 68 9.94 10.05 23.33
C GLU A 68 9.75 11.40 22.61
N SER A 69 10.86 11.98 22.13
CA SER A 69 10.84 13.26 21.38
C SER A 69 10.01 13.16 20.10
N PHE A 70 10.10 12.03 19.40
CA PHE A 70 9.32 11.75 18.21
C PHE A 70 7.82 11.68 18.52
N ILE A 71 7.41 10.91 19.52
CA ILE A 71 6.00 10.77 19.92
C ILE A 71 5.43 12.14 20.32
N ASN A 72 6.19 12.95 21.05
CA ASN A 72 5.78 14.30 21.46
C ASN A 72 5.57 15.26 20.27
N THR A 73 6.16 14.97 19.11
CA THR A 73 6.03 15.79 17.90
C THR A 73 4.78 15.43 17.07
N ILE A 74 4.18 14.26 17.30
CA ILE A 74 3.03 13.77 16.53
C ILE A 74 1.74 14.39 17.07
N ASN A 75 1.06 15.18 16.24
CA ASN A 75 -0.22 15.82 16.59
C ASN A 75 -1.43 15.27 15.81
N PHE A 76 -1.28 14.12 15.15
CA PHE A 76 -2.31 13.45 14.37
C PHE A 76 -2.27 11.94 14.64
N PRO A 77 -3.38 11.19 14.44
CA PRO A 77 -3.38 9.76 14.67
C PRO A 77 -2.39 9.07 13.72
N LEU A 78 -1.58 8.16 14.24
CA LEU A 78 -0.71 7.30 13.45
C LEU A 78 -1.19 5.86 13.62
N GLN A 79 -1.15 5.07 12.55
CA GLN A 79 -1.44 3.64 12.65
C GLN A 79 -0.17 2.84 12.37
N ILE A 80 0.16 1.93 13.28
CA ILE A 80 1.27 0.99 13.12
C ILE A 80 0.67 -0.39 12.85
N LEU A 81 1.11 -1.02 11.76
CA LEU A 81 0.68 -2.35 11.34
C LEU A 81 1.92 -3.24 11.23
N VAL A 82 1.91 -4.36 11.95
CA VAL A 82 2.94 -5.40 11.83
C VAL A 82 2.32 -6.59 11.14
N ARG A 83 2.93 -7.05 10.05
CA ARG A 83 2.43 -8.18 9.27
C ARG A 83 3.51 -9.24 9.10
N SER A 84 3.17 -10.49 9.38
CA SER A 84 4.00 -11.62 9.00
C SER A 84 3.66 -12.05 7.57
N THR A 85 4.66 -12.08 6.69
CA THR A 85 4.54 -12.50 5.29
C THR A 85 5.62 -13.50 4.96
N ARG A 86 5.42 -14.37 3.97
CA ARG A 86 6.51 -15.22 3.47
C ARG A 86 7.64 -14.38 2.91
N VAL A 87 8.85 -14.88 3.05
CA VAL A 87 10.02 -14.27 2.42
C VAL A 87 9.91 -14.46 0.91
N ASN A 88 9.95 -13.37 0.15
CA ASN A 88 10.02 -13.43 -1.30
C ASN A 88 11.48 -13.68 -1.73
N ILE A 89 11.83 -14.93 -2.03
CA ILE A 89 13.17 -15.32 -2.46
C ILE A 89 13.38 -15.22 -3.97
N ASP A 90 12.32 -14.99 -4.76
CA ASP A 90 12.41 -14.94 -6.23
C ASP A 90 13.55 -14.03 -6.74
N PRO A 91 13.75 -12.80 -6.21
CA PRO A 91 14.83 -11.94 -6.70
C PRO A 91 16.22 -12.53 -6.45
N TYR A 92 16.39 -13.22 -5.32
CA TYR A 92 17.66 -13.87 -4.96
C TYR A 92 17.92 -15.07 -5.88
N ILE A 93 16.88 -15.87 -6.15
CA ILE A 93 16.95 -17.00 -7.08
C ILE A 93 17.23 -16.52 -8.51
N GLU A 94 16.54 -15.47 -8.97
CA GLU A 94 16.77 -14.84 -10.29
C GLU A 94 18.23 -14.37 -10.42
N GLN A 95 18.81 -13.81 -9.35
CA GLN A 95 20.24 -13.45 -9.32
C GLN A 95 21.15 -14.67 -9.46
N ILE A 96 20.92 -15.74 -8.69
CA ILE A 96 21.73 -16.97 -8.76
C ILE A 96 21.64 -17.58 -10.17
N LYS A 97 20.44 -17.71 -10.74
CA LYS A 97 20.24 -18.20 -12.11
C LYS A 97 20.91 -17.29 -13.14
N GLY A 98 20.87 -15.97 -12.92
CA GLY A 98 21.59 -14.98 -13.72
C GLY A 98 23.11 -15.14 -13.67
N HIS A 99 23.67 -15.56 -12.52
CA HIS A 99 25.08 -15.91 -12.41
C HIS A 99 25.41 -17.23 -13.10
N ALA A 100 24.58 -18.26 -12.95
CA ALA A 100 24.76 -19.55 -13.62
C ALA A 100 24.84 -19.39 -15.16
N ASN A 101 23.98 -18.56 -15.73
CA ASN A 101 23.95 -18.29 -17.17
C ASN A 101 25.22 -17.60 -17.71
N LYS A 102 25.99 -16.93 -16.85
CA LYS A 102 27.24 -16.25 -17.23
C LYS A 102 28.48 -17.13 -17.06
N GLN A 103 28.35 -18.32 -16.47
CA GLN A 103 29.46 -19.23 -16.25
C GLN A 103 29.76 -20.04 -17.52
N GLU A 104 31.02 -20.04 -17.94
CA GLU A 104 31.49 -20.81 -19.10
C GLU A 104 31.71 -22.29 -18.74
N ASN A 105 32.08 -22.58 -17.49
CA ASN A 105 32.30 -23.94 -17.01
C ASN A 105 30.96 -24.63 -16.70
N GLU A 106 30.67 -25.70 -17.44
CA GLU A 106 29.42 -26.45 -17.33
C GLU A 106 29.19 -27.09 -15.95
N LEU A 107 30.24 -27.62 -15.30
CA LEU A 107 30.12 -28.20 -13.96
C LEU A 107 29.73 -27.14 -12.93
N LEU A 108 30.33 -25.95 -13.03
CA LEU A 108 29.98 -24.82 -12.14
C LEU A 108 28.56 -24.33 -12.39
N ARG A 109 28.12 -24.28 -13.66
CA ARG A 109 26.74 -23.91 -14.00
C ARG A 109 25.74 -24.87 -13.39
N MET A 110 25.92 -26.18 -13.59
CA MET A 110 25.05 -27.20 -13.00
C MET A 110 25.02 -27.14 -11.47
N GLN A 111 26.17 -26.90 -10.83
CA GLN A 111 26.25 -26.74 -9.38
C GLN A 111 25.46 -25.51 -8.90
N THR A 112 25.58 -24.39 -9.61
CA THR A 112 24.90 -23.14 -9.28
C THR A 112 23.38 -23.26 -9.43
N GLU A 113 22.89 -23.93 -10.48
CA GLU A 113 21.47 -24.23 -10.67
C GLU A 113 20.93 -25.20 -9.61
N SER A 114 21.71 -26.20 -9.25
CA SER A 114 21.38 -27.13 -8.17
C SER A 114 21.28 -26.42 -6.83
N TYR A 115 22.17 -25.47 -6.55
CA TYR A 115 22.11 -24.63 -5.37
C TYR A 115 20.84 -23.76 -5.35
N ALA A 116 20.48 -23.10 -6.46
CA ALA A 116 19.24 -22.34 -6.55
C ALA A 116 18.02 -23.22 -6.22
N THR A 117 17.95 -24.41 -6.80
CA THR A 117 16.86 -25.39 -6.57
C THR A 117 16.83 -25.87 -5.11
N PHE A 118 17.99 -26.05 -4.49
CA PHE A 118 18.10 -26.44 -3.09
C PHE A 118 17.57 -25.35 -2.15
N ILE A 119 17.91 -24.07 -2.40
CA ILE A 119 17.42 -22.94 -1.61
C ILE A 119 15.90 -22.79 -1.76
N GLU A 120 15.37 -22.90 -2.99
CA GLU A 120 13.92 -22.89 -3.25
C GLU A 120 13.20 -23.93 -2.36
N LYS A 121 13.69 -25.18 -2.36
CA LYS A 121 13.12 -26.26 -1.54
C LYS A 121 13.22 -26.00 -0.03
N ILE A 122 14.34 -25.47 0.46
CA ILE A 122 14.48 -25.16 1.89
C ILE A 122 13.44 -24.14 2.33
N VAL A 123 13.28 -23.07 1.56
CA VAL A 123 12.36 -21.99 1.93
C VAL A 123 10.91 -22.45 1.85
N GLU A 124 10.57 -23.30 0.87
CA GLU A 124 9.25 -23.92 0.77
C GLU A 124 8.95 -24.84 1.96
N VAL A 125 9.88 -25.70 2.35
CA VAL A 125 9.69 -26.65 3.46
C VAL A 125 9.68 -25.94 4.82
N ALA A 126 10.53 -24.94 5.01
CA ALA A 126 10.68 -24.26 6.29
C ALA A 126 9.62 -23.17 6.54
N ASP A 127 8.76 -22.87 5.54
CA ASP A 127 7.76 -21.79 5.55
C ASP A 127 8.31 -20.50 6.18
N ILE A 128 9.45 -20.04 5.66
CA ILE A 128 10.21 -18.93 6.28
C ILE A 128 9.39 -17.63 6.19
N MET A 129 9.03 -17.11 7.35
CA MET A 129 8.26 -15.86 7.50
C MET A 129 9.17 -14.69 7.86
N GLN A 130 8.84 -13.52 7.32
CA GLN A 130 9.41 -12.23 7.71
C GLN A 130 8.33 -11.31 8.27
N LYS A 131 8.75 -10.37 9.13
CA LYS A 131 7.87 -9.31 9.63
C LYS A 131 8.07 -8.04 8.81
N ARG A 132 6.98 -7.51 8.27
CA ARG A 132 6.92 -6.18 7.67
C ARG A 132 6.31 -5.21 8.68
N PHE A 133 6.98 -4.09 8.92
CA PHE A 133 6.51 -3.02 9.79
C PHE A 133 6.05 -1.87 8.92
N LEU A 134 4.77 -1.54 9.01
CA LEU A 134 4.13 -0.52 8.19
C LEU A 134 3.59 0.58 9.10
N VAL A 135 3.86 1.82 8.73
CA VAL A 135 3.34 3.02 9.39
C VAL A 135 2.42 3.73 8.40
N VAL A 136 1.14 3.83 8.76
CA VAL A 136 0.13 4.50 7.96
C VAL A 136 -0.06 5.91 8.49
N VAL A 137 0.20 6.89 7.62
CA VAL A 137 0.09 8.33 7.89
C VAL A 137 -1.23 8.84 7.30
N PRO A 138 -2.21 9.20 8.13
CA PRO A 138 -3.48 9.72 7.66
C PRO A 138 -3.46 11.23 7.43
N LEU A 139 -4.16 11.65 6.39
CA LEU A 139 -4.68 12.99 6.23
C LEU A 139 -6.17 12.87 5.96
N ASP A 140 -6.98 13.03 6.99
CA ASP A 140 -8.42 13.04 6.82
C ASP A 140 -8.88 14.36 6.22
N ASP A 141 -9.92 14.25 5.39
CA ASP A 141 -10.70 15.40 5.02
C ASP A 141 -11.45 15.84 6.29
N THR A 142 -10.97 16.89 6.96
CA THR A 142 -11.84 17.62 7.87
C THR A 142 -12.98 18.10 7.01
N GLU A 143 -14.16 17.47 7.12
CA GLU A 143 -15.33 17.86 6.34
C GLU A 143 -15.43 19.38 6.42
N GLU A 144 -15.08 20.07 5.32
CA GLU A 144 -15.41 21.46 5.18
C GLU A 144 -16.92 21.46 5.23
N LYS A 145 -17.47 21.94 6.37
CA LYS A 145 -18.91 22.14 6.56
C LYS A 145 -19.39 22.81 5.29
N LYS A 146 -20.12 22.06 4.45
CA LYS A 146 -20.55 22.55 3.15
C LYS A 146 -21.20 23.90 3.39
N SER A 147 -20.64 24.96 2.82
CA SER A 147 -21.19 26.30 2.99
C SER A 147 -22.67 26.26 2.59
N PRO A 148 -23.60 26.85 3.36
CA PRO A 148 -25.05 26.79 3.10
C PRO A 148 -25.40 27.13 1.64
N ILE A 149 -24.60 28.03 1.06
CA ILE A 149 -24.64 28.49 -0.32
C ILE A 149 -24.37 27.35 -1.33
N SER A 150 -23.38 26.50 -1.07
CA SER A 150 -23.07 25.35 -1.94
C SER A 150 -24.17 24.29 -1.94
N GLN A 151 -24.88 24.14 -0.81
CA GLN A 151 -26.02 23.25 -0.67
C GLN A 151 -27.22 23.78 -1.47
N PHE A 152 -27.44 25.09 -1.45
CA PHE A 152 -28.46 25.78 -2.25
C PHE A 152 -28.20 25.66 -3.77
N PHE A 153 -26.97 25.88 -4.22
CA PHE A 153 -26.61 25.72 -5.65
C PHE A 153 -26.77 24.27 -6.14
N SER A 154 -26.51 23.27 -5.28
CA SER A 154 -26.71 21.86 -5.63
C SER A 154 -28.19 21.47 -5.78
N TRP A 155 -29.10 22.15 -5.06
CA TRP A 155 -30.55 21.96 -5.18
C TRP A 155 -31.11 22.61 -6.45
N LEU A 156 -30.51 23.70 -6.92
CA LEU A 156 -30.91 24.42 -8.15
C LEU A 156 -30.44 23.77 -9.46
N GLY A 157 -29.77 22.63 -9.42
CA GLY A 157 -29.37 21.90 -10.63
C GLY A 157 -28.25 22.55 -11.46
N ILE A 158 -27.58 23.56 -10.91
CA ILE A 158 -26.41 24.19 -11.54
C ILE A 158 -25.18 23.33 -11.22
N ASP A 159 -25.00 22.25 -11.98
CA ASP A 159 -23.81 21.41 -11.88
C ASP A 159 -22.71 21.95 -12.78
N ASP A 160 -21.93 22.86 -12.23
CA ASP A 160 -20.76 23.44 -12.89
C ASP A 160 -19.61 22.42 -12.87
N SER A 161 -19.75 21.38 -13.70
CA SER A 161 -18.93 20.17 -13.70
C SER A 161 -17.45 20.46 -13.98
N ALA A 162 -17.15 21.45 -14.83
CA ALA A 162 -15.79 21.85 -15.19
C ALA A 162 -15.05 22.58 -14.05
N SER A 163 -15.73 23.52 -13.36
CA SER A 163 -15.14 24.24 -12.21
C SER A 163 -14.96 23.33 -10.99
N LYS A 164 -15.87 22.37 -10.77
CA LYS A 164 -15.74 21.31 -9.75
C LYS A 164 -14.57 20.36 -9.98
N ILE A 165 -14.19 20.09 -11.23
CA ILE A 165 -13.02 19.26 -11.56
C ILE A 165 -11.71 20.02 -11.26
N ASN A 166 -11.64 21.30 -11.66
CA ASN A 166 -10.46 22.13 -11.39
C ASN A 166 -10.27 22.40 -9.89
N PHE A 167 -11.37 22.67 -9.17
CA PHE A 167 -11.35 22.80 -7.71
C PHE A 167 -10.85 21.51 -7.04
N ARG A 168 -11.36 20.34 -7.43
CA ARG A 168 -10.87 19.04 -6.93
C ARG A 168 -9.38 18.82 -7.20
N ARG A 169 -8.88 19.23 -8.37
CA ARG A 169 -7.45 19.12 -8.72
C ARG A 169 -6.58 19.99 -7.83
N LYS A 170 -6.94 21.27 -7.66
CA LYS A 170 -6.21 22.21 -6.79
C LYS A 170 -6.23 21.75 -5.33
N TYR A 171 -7.41 21.34 -4.86
CA TYR A 171 -7.63 20.82 -3.51
C TYR A 171 -6.81 19.55 -3.24
N PHE A 172 -6.71 18.65 -4.24
CA PHE A 172 -5.85 17.48 -4.16
C PHE A 172 -4.37 17.86 -4.05
N GLY A 173 -3.92 18.85 -4.82
CA GLY A 173 -2.54 19.35 -4.75
C GLY A 173 -2.18 19.89 -3.37
N GLU A 174 -3.02 20.76 -2.80
CA GLU A 174 -2.81 21.33 -1.46
C GLU A 174 -2.78 20.25 -0.37
N LYS A 175 -3.68 19.26 -0.44
CA LYS A 175 -3.69 18.13 0.50
C LYS A 175 -2.48 17.22 0.34
N SER A 176 -2.04 16.99 -0.89
CA SER A 176 -0.86 16.16 -1.16
C SER A 176 0.39 16.80 -0.55
N VAL A 177 0.50 18.12 -0.56
CA VAL A 177 1.57 18.85 0.15
C VAL A 177 1.48 18.62 1.65
N LYS A 178 0.30 18.84 2.26
CA LYS A 178 0.12 18.60 3.71
C LYS A 178 0.43 17.15 4.12
N LEU A 179 0.02 16.18 3.31
CA LEU A 179 0.34 14.77 3.56
C LEU A 179 1.84 14.52 3.45
N LYS A 180 2.51 15.11 2.45
CA LYS A 180 3.96 15.03 2.27
C LYS A 180 4.69 15.60 3.49
N ASP A 181 4.23 16.72 4.03
CA ASP A 181 4.82 17.32 5.24
C ASP A 181 4.70 16.38 6.44
N ARG A 182 3.52 15.76 6.65
CA ARG A 182 3.34 14.74 7.69
C ARG A 182 4.25 13.54 7.47
N VAL A 183 4.37 13.06 6.23
CA VAL A 183 5.27 11.95 5.89
C VAL A 183 6.72 12.31 6.19
N ASN A 184 7.18 13.51 5.83
CA ASN A 184 8.54 13.96 6.09
C ASN A 184 8.84 14.09 7.59
N LEU A 185 7.87 14.56 8.38
CA LEU A 185 7.98 14.61 9.84
C LEU A 185 8.16 13.21 10.43
N ILE A 186 7.34 12.25 9.98
CA ILE A 186 7.44 10.84 10.43
C ILE A 186 8.76 10.21 9.97
N ASP A 187 9.13 10.39 8.71
CA ASP A 187 10.38 9.88 8.12
C ASP A 187 11.61 10.38 8.89
N SER A 188 11.66 11.69 9.14
CA SER A 188 12.77 12.33 9.85
C SER A 188 12.84 11.88 11.31
N GLY A 189 11.69 11.79 11.99
CA GLY A 189 11.61 11.33 13.37
C GLY A 189 12.08 9.89 13.54
N LEU A 190 11.64 8.98 12.67
CA LEU A 190 12.05 7.58 12.69
C LEU A 190 13.54 7.41 12.36
N ARG A 191 14.05 8.15 11.37
CA ARG A 191 15.49 8.13 11.01
C ARG A 191 16.39 8.65 12.13
N ASN A 192 15.94 9.66 12.89
CA ASN A 192 16.68 10.17 14.05
C ASN A 192 16.87 9.10 15.15
N ILE A 193 15.97 8.11 15.21
CA ILE A 193 16.03 7.00 16.16
C ILE A 193 16.82 5.80 15.58
N GLY A 194 17.39 5.95 14.37
CA GLY A 194 18.17 4.92 13.70
C GLY A 194 17.33 3.88 12.95
N LEU A 195 16.05 4.14 12.71
CA LEU A 195 15.20 3.29 11.87
C LEU A 195 15.31 3.70 10.40
N THR A 196 15.29 2.72 9.50
CA THR A 196 15.19 2.98 8.07
C THR A 196 13.73 3.08 7.65
N THR A 197 13.44 3.96 6.71
CA THR A 197 12.08 4.26 6.27
C THR A 197 12.03 4.36 4.75
N LYS A 198 11.00 3.76 4.17
CA LYS A 198 10.72 3.81 2.73
C LYS A 198 9.23 4.06 2.51
N ARG A 199 8.89 5.10 1.76
CA ARG A 199 7.51 5.31 1.31
C ARG A 199 7.15 4.28 0.24
N LEU A 200 6.01 3.61 0.43
CA LEU A 200 5.51 2.68 -0.56
C LEU A 200 5.04 3.43 -1.80
N SER A 201 5.53 2.98 -2.95
CA SER A 201 5.09 3.42 -4.27
C SER A 201 3.66 2.97 -4.57
N THR A 202 3.07 3.55 -5.61
CA THR A 202 1.74 3.17 -6.10
C THR A 202 1.64 1.67 -6.39
N THR A 203 2.68 1.08 -7.01
CA THR A 203 2.75 -0.36 -7.28
C THR A 203 2.76 -1.18 -5.99
N GLU A 204 3.62 -0.82 -5.04
CA GLU A 204 3.76 -1.53 -3.77
C GLU A 204 2.51 -1.39 -2.89
N LEU A 205 1.80 -0.26 -2.98
CA LEU A 205 0.51 -0.07 -2.33
C LEU A 205 -0.54 -1.01 -2.93
N ILE A 206 -0.63 -1.10 -4.26
CA ILE A 206 -1.56 -2.01 -4.95
C ILE A 206 -1.27 -3.45 -4.53
N GLU A 207 0.00 -3.86 -4.52
CA GLU A 207 0.44 -5.19 -4.07
C GLU A 207 0.06 -5.43 -2.60
N LEU A 208 0.36 -4.50 -1.71
CA LEU A 208 0.02 -4.58 -0.29
C LEU A 208 -1.49 -4.80 -0.09
N TYR A 209 -2.34 -4.01 -0.73
CA TYR A 209 -3.79 -4.18 -0.59
C TYR A 209 -4.28 -5.46 -1.25
N TYR A 210 -3.71 -5.86 -2.39
CA TYR A 210 -4.05 -7.12 -3.03
C TYR A 210 -3.74 -8.31 -2.11
N GLU A 211 -2.58 -8.32 -1.46
CA GLU A 211 -2.21 -9.34 -0.47
C GLU A 211 -3.10 -9.32 0.77
N ILE A 212 -3.53 -8.14 1.23
CA ILE A 212 -4.41 -8.01 2.40
C ILE A 212 -5.81 -8.55 2.09
N TYR A 213 -6.38 -8.21 0.93
CA TYR A 213 -7.73 -8.64 0.56
C TYR A 213 -7.78 -10.08 0.02
N ASN A 214 -6.66 -10.63 -0.46
CA ASN A 214 -6.58 -11.97 -1.06
C ASN A 214 -5.49 -12.85 -0.42
N PRO A 215 -5.52 -13.09 0.91
CA PRO A 215 -4.42 -13.72 1.62
C PRO A 215 -4.06 -15.15 1.15
N LYS A 216 -5.02 -15.87 0.54
CA LYS A 216 -4.80 -17.21 -0.02
C LYS A 216 -4.33 -17.15 -1.48
N THR A 217 -5.03 -16.37 -2.31
CA THR A 217 -4.81 -16.32 -3.77
C THR A 217 -3.59 -15.50 -4.15
N SER A 218 -3.22 -14.47 -3.38
CA SER A 218 -2.05 -13.64 -3.70
C SER A 218 -0.73 -14.38 -3.66
N GLN A 219 -0.71 -15.56 -3.03
CA GLN A 219 0.47 -16.43 -2.96
C GLN A 219 0.69 -17.19 -4.27
N GLU A 220 -0.38 -17.59 -4.93
CA GLU A 220 -0.34 -18.36 -6.19
C GLU A 220 -0.37 -17.43 -7.42
N GLN A 221 -1.05 -16.30 -7.31
CA GLN A 221 -1.23 -15.34 -8.38
C GLN A 221 -0.57 -14.02 -8.00
N LYS A 222 0.75 -13.95 -8.22
CA LYS A 222 1.48 -12.68 -8.10
C LYS A 222 0.97 -11.70 -9.14
N LEU A 223 0.87 -10.42 -8.76
CA LEU A 223 0.51 -9.38 -9.71
C LEU A 223 1.60 -9.29 -10.79
N PRO A 224 1.22 -9.10 -12.06
CA PRO A 224 2.20 -8.86 -13.12
C PRO A 224 3.03 -7.62 -12.77
N LYS A 225 4.35 -7.69 -12.98
CA LYS A 225 5.29 -6.58 -12.72
C LYS A 225 4.92 -5.32 -13.53
N ASP A 226 4.29 -5.52 -14.70
CA ASP A 226 3.79 -4.46 -15.59
C ASP A 226 2.31 -4.16 -15.34
N LEU A 227 2.01 -3.59 -14.17
CA LEU A 227 0.73 -2.92 -13.99
C LEU A 227 0.77 -1.64 -14.85
N ASN A 228 -0.20 -1.45 -15.74
CA ASN A 228 -0.40 -0.18 -16.46
C ASN A 228 -0.84 0.90 -15.45
N ILE A 229 0.12 1.48 -14.74
CA ILE A 229 -0.06 2.56 -13.73
C ILE A 229 0.19 3.92 -14.38
N ALA A 230 0.04 4.03 -15.71
CA ALA A 230 0.15 5.31 -16.38
C ALA A 230 -0.80 6.30 -15.67
N PRO A 231 -0.32 7.49 -15.26
CA PRO A 231 -1.22 8.51 -14.74
C PRO A 231 -2.27 8.73 -15.80
N LEU A 232 -3.55 8.58 -15.44
CA LEU A 232 -4.66 8.94 -16.32
C LEU A 232 -4.41 10.39 -16.74
N GLN A 233 -3.92 10.58 -17.97
CA GLN A 233 -3.85 11.88 -18.59
C GLN A 233 -5.30 12.31 -18.79
N ILE A 234 -5.73 13.28 -17.98
CA ILE A 234 -7.00 14.00 -18.15
C ILE A 234 -6.68 15.48 -18.27
#